data_AF-T1BTW1-F1
#
_entry.id   AF-T1BTW1-F1
#
_cell.length_a   1.000
_cell.length_b   1.000
_cell.length_c   1.000
_cell.angle_alpha   90.00
_cell.angle_beta   90.00
_cell.angle_gamma   90.00
#
_symmetry.space_group_name_H-M   'P 1'
#
loop_
_entity.id
_entity.type
_entity.pdbx_description
1 polymer ?
#
loop_
_entity_poly.entity_id
_entity_poly.type
_entity_poly.pdbx_seq_one_letter_code
_entity_poly.pdbx_strand_id
1 'polypeptide(L)' 'CEDVRLPGADREARDAPAPPGRRRHLRTDRQVDVDGMPPMVACPYSPDNVRPLPDVAREHVKVDQVFLGSCTNAR' A
#
# COMPACT_ATOMS: atom_id res chain seq x y z
N CYS A 1 -24.10 15.55 17.10
CA CYS A 1 -25.25 16.42 16.77
C CYS A 1 -24.66 17.62 16.05
N GLU A 2 -24.70 17.74 14.72
CA GLU A 2 -25.86 17.56 13.84
C GLU A 2 -25.57 16.63 12.64
N ASP A 3 -26.60 15.86 12.28
CA ASP A 3 -26.65 14.93 11.15
C ASP A 3 -26.73 15.69 9.81
N VAL A 4 -25.59 15.91 9.17
CA VAL A 4 -25.56 16.32 7.76
C VAL A 4 -25.63 15.07 6.89
N ARG A 5 -26.84 14.65 6.50
CA ARG A 5 -27.04 13.74 5.36
C ARG A 5 -26.64 14.50 4.09
N LEU A 6 -25.55 14.07 3.46
CA LEU A 6 -25.22 14.51 2.11
C LEU A 6 -26.10 13.74 1.10
N PRO A 7 -26.78 14.42 0.16
CA PRO A 7 -27.56 13.76 -0.87
C PRO A 7 -26.63 12.98 -1.81
N GLY A 8 -27.16 11.88 -2.36
CA GLY A 8 -26.40 10.86 -3.08
C GLY A 8 -25.51 11.45 -4.16
N ALA A 9 -24.21 11.18 -4.05
CA ALA A 9 -23.25 11.49 -5.09
C ALA A 9 -23.52 10.62 -6.32
N ASP A 10 -23.98 11.27 -7.37
CA ASP A 10 -24.02 10.86 -8.77
C ASP A 10 -22.79 10.01 -9.11
N ARG A 11 -22.98 8.94 -9.89
CA ARG A 11 -21.91 7.97 -10.19
C ARG A 11 -20.67 8.62 -10.83
N GLU A 12 -20.84 9.70 -11.59
CA GLU A 12 -19.73 10.48 -12.18
C GLU A 12 -18.85 11.21 -11.17
N ALA A 13 -19.39 11.62 -10.01
CA ALA A 13 -18.63 12.31 -8.97
C ALA A 13 -17.69 11.37 -8.17
N ARG A 14 -17.79 10.05 -8.38
CA ARG A 14 -16.97 9.05 -7.69
C ARG A 14 -15.57 8.90 -8.29
N ASP A 15 -15.43 9.17 -9.58
CA ASP A 15 -14.19 8.99 -10.33
C ASP A 15 -13.44 10.30 -10.61
N ALA A 16 -14.00 11.44 -10.19
CA ALA A 16 -13.30 12.72 -10.27
C ALA A 16 -12.10 12.75 -9.30
N PRO A 17 -10.94 13.25 -9.72
CA PRO A 17 -9.81 13.43 -8.82
C PRO A 17 -10.22 14.37 -7.68
N ALA A 18 -9.94 13.95 -6.44
CA ALA A 18 -10.30 14.73 -5.27
C ALA A 18 -9.67 16.13 -5.35
N PRO A 19 -10.42 17.21 -5.03
CA PRO A 19 -9.89 18.55 -5.11
C PRO A 19 -8.71 18.71 -4.14
N PRO A 20 -7.68 19.51 -4.50
CA PRO A 20 -6.59 19.83 -3.59
C PRO A 20 -7.12 20.71 -2.46
N GLY A 21 -7.40 20.12 -1.29
CA GLY A 21 -7.87 20.87 -0.13
C GLY A 21 -8.52 19.97 0.93
N ARG A 22 -8.16 20.24 2.19
CA ARG A 22 -8.60 19.65 3.48
C ARG A 22 -8.70 18.11 3.51
N ARG A 23 -7.90 17.49 4.39
CA ARG A 23 -7.97 16.06 4.68
C ARG A 23 -9.41 15.67 5.03
N ARG A 24 -10.02 14.82 4.20
CA ARG A 24 -11.32 14.20 4.47
C ARG A 24 -11.19 13.42 5.78
N HIS A 25 -12.25 13.41 6.59
CA HIS A 25 -12.27 12.62 7.82
C HIS A 25 -12.16 11.13 7.46
N LEU A 26 -10.97 10.57 7.67
CA LEU A 26 -10.67 9.15 7.49
C LEU A 26 -10.93 8.46 8.82
N ARG A 27 -11.40 7.21 8.78
CA ARG A 27 -11.53 6.39 10.00
C ARG A 27 -10.18 6.14 10.67
N THR A 28 -9.10 6.18 9.88
CA THR A 28 -7.73 6.00 10.35
C THR A 28 -6.80 6.81 9.47
N ASP A 29 -5.91 7.57 10.08
CA ASP A 29 -4.77 8.17 9.39
C ASP A 29 -3.47 7.40 9.75
N ARG A 30 -2.59 7.27 8.77
CA ARG A 30 -1.25 6.69 8.94
C ARG A 30 -0.26 7.55 8.17
N GLN A 31 0.84 7.90 8.81
CA GLN A 31 2.00 8.51 8.17
C GLN A 31 3.06 7.43 7.99
N VAL A 32 3.67 7.39 6.80
CA VAL A 32 4.77 6.47 6.49
C VAL A 32 5.87 7.32 5.90
N ASP A 33 7.02 7.33 6.57
CA ASP A 33 8.25 7.87 6.00
C ASP A 33 8.89 6.80 5.11
N VAL A 34 9.29 7.20 3.92
CA VAL A 34 9.91 6.32 2.91
C VAL A 34 11.37 6.68 2.68
N ASP A 35 11.85 7.79 3.24
CA ASP A 35 13.22 8.21 3.08
C ASP A 35 14.15 7.20 3.76
N GLY A 36 15.09 6.67 2.99
CA GLY A 36 16.03 5.64 3.47
C GLY A 36 15.43 4.25 3.67
N MET A 37 14.19 3.99 3.23
CA MET A 37 13.60 2.66 3.33
C MET A 37 14.34 1.66 2.41
N PRO A 38 14.88 0.55 2.94
CA PRO A 38 15.54 -0.46 2.12
C PRO A 38 14.51 -1.26 1.32
N PRO A 39 14.94 -2.04 0.31
CA PRO A 39 14.07 -3.02 -0.33
C PRO A 39 13.46 -3.98 0.70
N MET A 40 12.19 -4.28 0.53
CA MET A 40 11.39 -5.10 1.44
C MET A 40 10.98 -6.41 0.75
N VAL A 41 10.90 -7.50 1.52
CA VAL A 41 10.46 -8.82 1.04
C VAL A 41 9.39 -9.37 1.98
N ALA A 42 8.27 -9.81 1.42
CA ALA A 42 7.28 -10.60 2.16
C ALA A 42 7.75 -12.06 2.24
N CYS A 43 8.06 -12.52 3.45
CA CYS A 43 8.47 -13.88 3.72
C CYS A 43 7.24 -14.82 3.86
N PRO A 44 7.38 -16.13 3.58
CA PRO A 44 6.29 -17.07 3.81
C PRO A 44 5.78 -17.09 5.26
N TYR A 45 4.52 -17.47 5.53
CA TYR A 45 3.43 -17.84 4.60
C TYR A 45 2.37 -16.74 4.48
N SER A 46 2.66 -15.52 4.92
CA SER A 46 1.73 -14.38 4.92
C SER A 46 2.34 -13.17 4.22
N PRO A 47 1.58 -12.44 3.38
CA PRO A 47 2.07 -11.21 2.76
C PRO A 47 2.43 -10.12 3.78
N ASP A 48 1.87 -10.17 4.98
CA ASP A 48 2.16 -9.20 6.05
C ASP A 48 3.49 -9.46 6.76
N ASN A 49 4.12 -10.62 6.53
CA ASN A 49 5.43 -10.96 7.10
C ASN A 49 6.57 -10.28 6.32
N VAL A 50 6.60 -8.95 6.35
CA VAL A 50 7.54 -8.14 5.57
C VAL A 50 8.81 -7.88 6.36
N ARG A 51 9.96 -8.17 5.76
CA ARG A 51 11.29 -7.96 6.34
C ARG A 51 12.19 -7.18 5.38
N PRO A 52 13.16 -6.40 5.89
CA PRO A 52 14.19 -5.79 5.06
C PRO A 52 15.00 -6.86 4.31
N LEU A 53 15.23 -6.66 3.01
CA LEU A 53 16.01 -7.56 2.18
C LEU A 53 17.42 -7.86 2.76
N PRO A 54 18.16 -6.90 3.34
CA PRO A 54 19.47 -7.19 3.91
C PRO A 54 19.45 -8.24 5.03
N ASP A 55 18.39 -8.28 5.83
CA ASP A 55 18.27 -9.26 6.92
C ASP A 55 17.98 -10.67 6.37
N VAL A 56 17.10 -10.75 5.37
CA VAL A 56 16.79 -12.02 4.68
C VAL A 56 18.01 -12.53 3.91
N ALA A 57 18.80 -11.64 3.29
CA ALA A 57 19.99 -12.01 2.53
C ALA A 57 21.06 -12.69 3.42
N ARG A 58 21.15 -12.33 4.71
CA ARG A 58 22.07 -12.98 5.67
C ARG A 58 21.72 -14.42 5.99
N GLU A 59 20.50 -14.85 5.72
CA GLU A 59 20.09 -16.25 5.91
C GLU A 59 20.59 -17.16 4.79
N HIS A 60 21.17 -16.59 3.72
CA HIS A 60 21.72 -17.32 2.59
C HIS A 60 20.74 -18.35 1.99
N VAL A 61 19.46 -17.98 1.92
CA VAL A 61 18.41 -18.80 1.33
C VAL A 61 18.72 -19.05 -0.15
N LYS A 62 18.79 -20.33 -0.53
CA LYS A 62 18.95 -20.71 -1.93
C LYS A 62 17.64 -20.45 -2.69
N VAL A 63 17.74 -19.77 -3.82
CA VAL A 63 16.61 -19.50 -4.72
C VAL A 63 16.77 -20.36 -5.95
N ASP A 64 15.88 -21.33 -6.13
CA ASP A 64 15.92 -22.25 -7.27
C ASP A 64 15.13 -21.73 -8.48
N GLN A 65 14.18 -20.80 -8.27
CA GLN A 65 13.34 -20.25 -9.33
C GLN A 65 12.93 -18.81 -9.02
N VAL A 66 12.83 -17.98 -10.06
CA VAL A 66 12.36 -16.59 -9.98
C VAL A 66 11.29 -16.35 -11.03
N PHE A 67 10.19 -15.73 -10.60
CA PHE A 67 9.16 -15.20 -11.51
C PHE A 67 9.26 -13.67 -11.53
N LEU A 68 9.58 -13.11 -12.69
CA LEU A 68 9.63 -11.67 -12.91
C LEU A 68 8.43 -11.26 -13.75
N GLY A 69 7.67 -10.29 -13.25
CA GLY A 69 6.41 -9.87 -13.86
C GLY A 69 5.23 -10.68 -13.36
N SER A 70 4.32 -10.00 -12.67
CA SER A 70 3.00 -10.50 -12.27
C SER A 70 1.97 -9.42 -12.54
N CYS A 71 0.68 -9.67 -12.25
CA CYS A 71 -0.34 -8.63 -12.36
C CYS A 71 -0.03 -7.36 -11.56
N THR A 72 0.85 -7.42 -10.54
CA THR A 72 1.22 -6.26 -9.73
C THR A 72 2.45 -5.51 -10.23
N ASN A 73 3.38 -6.18 -10.94
CA ASN A 73 4.69 -5.62 -11.29
C ASN A 73 5.16 -6.02 -12.71
N ALA A 74 4.26 -6.00 -13.71
CA ALA A 74 4.57 -6.34 -15.12
C ALA A 74 4.34 -5.17 -16.09
N ARG A 75 4.64 -3.94 -15.65
CA ARG A 75 4.60 -2.74 -16.49
C ARG A 75 6.00 -2.27 -16.84
#